data_AF-A0A7S1BZV3-F1
#
_entry.id   AF-A0A7S1BZV3-F1
#
_cell.length_a   1.000
_cell.length_b   1.000
_cell.length_c   1.000
_cell.angle_alpha   90.00
_cell.angle_beta   90.00
_cell.angle_gamma   90.00
#
_symmetry.space_group_name_H-M   'P 1'
#
loop_
_entity.id
_entity.type
_entity.pdbx_description
1 polymer ?
#
loop_
_entity_poly.entity_id
_entity_poly.type
_entity_poly.pdbx_seq_one_letter_code
_entity_poly.pdbx_strand_id
1 'polypeptide(L)'
;LQAKIILRWFASPCRLFYIVCHIPTGSLSIHATDRNEVAPIKAFMKRSIESVSSNSPESKCEEMAPPAKPRTIALFDVDGTLTTPRGKITPEMNEFMTCLKSHVTVGIVGGSDLDKQKEQLGDDVVGRYPWNFSQNGLVAYKNGKLTAETTIAGEIGEKNVSRIVNWVLRYLSDVELPIKRGTFFEFRSGMFNISPIGRNCSRKERNDFEKFDFENGTRKQMVEAMKEEFKDLNLTFSIGGQISFDVFPQGWDKTYSLRFLPESDYDVIHFFGDKTFAGGNDHEIFEHPRTIGHTVTSPDDTMEQCKRLFMS
;
A
#
# COMPACT_ATOMS: atom_id res chain seq x y z
N LEU A 1 20.59 7.77 -20.82
CA LEU A 1 21.92 7.55 -20.22
C LEU A 1 22.18 8.65 -19.20
N GLN A 2 22.02 8.37 -17.91
CA GLN A 2 22.26 9.35 -16.83
C GLN A 2 23.39 8.83 -15.94
N ALA A 3 24.48 9.58 -15.81
CA ALA A 3 25.45 9.41 -14.74
C ALA A 3 25.15 10.49 -13.69
N LYS A 4 24.76 10.09 -12.47
CA LYS A 4 24.70 11.03 -11.34
C LYS A 4 26.05 11.00 -10.64
N ILE A 5 26.76 12.12 -10.70
CA ILE A 5 28.01 12.32 -9.94
C ILE A 5 27.60 12.82 -8.56
N ILE A 6 27.87 12.04 -7.51
CA ILE A 6 27.66 12.45 -6.12
C ILE A 6 29.02 12.92 -5.58
N LEU A 7 29.21 14.25 -5.52
CA LEU A 7 30.40 14.85 -4.93
C LEU A 7 30.25 14.91 -3.41
N ARG A 8 30.93 14.01 -2.68
CA ARG A 8 31.17 14.17 -1.23
C ARG A 8 32.60 14.64 -1.00
N TRP A 9 32.73 15.76 -0.31
CA TRP A 9 33.99 16.43 -0.03
C TRP A 9 34.58 15.91 1.28
N PHE A 10 35.79 15.37 1.24
CA PHE A 10 36.59 15.08 2.44
C PHE A 10 37.86 15.93 2.38
N ALA A 11 38.04 16.79 3.38
CA ALA A 11 39.16 17.74 3.41
C ALA A 11 40.43 17.06 3.93
N SER A 12 41.50 17.09 3.13
CA SER A 12 42.89 16.92 3.54
C SER A 12 43.72 18.07 2.93
N PRO A 13 44.86 18.50 3.54
CA PRO A 13 45.51 19.76 3.20
C PRO A 13 46.00 19.90 1.75
N CYS A 14 46.28 18.79 1.05
CA CYS A 14 46.97 18.84 -0.26
C CYS A 14 46.27 18.10 -1.41
N ARG A 15 45.14 17.39 -1.21
CA ARG A 15 44.46 16.65 -2.29
C ARG A 15 42.95 16.74 -2.18
N LEU A 16 42.28 16.74 -3.34
CA LEU A 16 40.83 16.74 -3.45
C LEU A 16 40.36 15.41 -4.02
N PHE A 17 39.39 14.77 -3.37
CA PHE A 17 38.83 13.48 -3.80
C PHE A 17 37.37 13.65 -4.25
N TYR A 18 36.98 12.97 -5.32
CA TYR A 18 35.60 12.91 -5.78
C TYR A 18 35.21 11.50 -6.23
N ILE A 19 33.90 11.21 -6.16
CA ILE A 19 33.34 9.90 -6.47
C ILE A 19 32.41 10.04 -7.66
N VAL A 20 32.60 9.17 -8.66
CA VAL A 20 31.70 9.03 -9.80
C VAL A 20 30.93 7.73 -9.64
N CYS A 21 29.60 7.82 -9.74
CA CYS A 21 28.71 6.66 -9.69
C CYS A 21 28.14 6.38 -11.09
N HIS A 22 28.43 5.20 -11.63
CA HIS A 22 27.88 4.76 -12.90
C HIS A 22 26.62 3.93 -12.68
N ILE A 23 25.47 4.58 -12.85
CA ILE A 23 24.13 4.03 -12.60
C ILE A 23 23.83 2.73 -13.38
N PRO A 24 24.25 2.52 -14.65
CA PRO A 24 23.90 1.31 -15.39
C PRO A 24 24.59 0.03 -14.88
N THR A 25 25.75 0.15 -14.25
CA THR A 25 26.60 -0.99 -13.85
C THR A 25 26.76 -1.12 -12.33
N GLY A 26 26.26 -0.16 -11.55
CA GLY A 26 26.39 -0.15 -10.08
C GLY A 26 27.83 0.04 -9.58
N SER A 27 28.77 0.40 -10.46
CA SER A 27 30.18 0.56 -10.11
C SER A 27 30.49 1.97 -9.58
N LEU A 28 31.36 2.01 -8.57
CA LEU A 28 31.83 3.24 -7.93
C LEU A 28 33.32 3.41 -8.21
N SER A 29 33.72 4.56 -8.75
CA SER A 29 35.14 4.90 -8.94
C SER A 29 35.50 6.19 -8.19
N ILE A 30 36.63 6.14 -7.46
CA ILE A 30 37.14 7.25 -6.65
C ILE A 30 38.35 7.84 -7.37
N HIS A 31 38.33 9.16 -7.56
CA HIS A 31 39.38 9.91 -8.24
C HIS A 31 39.96 10.98 -7.30
N ALA A 32 41.25 11.28 -7.47
CA ALA A 32 41.95 12.32 -6.73
C ALA A 32 42.61 13.31 -7.70
N THR A 33 42.47 14.62 -7.44
CA THR A 33 43.09 15.68 -8.25
C THR A 33 43.68 16.76 -7.34
N ASP A 34 44.61 17.52 -7.89
CA ASP A 34 45.28 18.63 -7.20
C ASP A 34 44.43 19.90 -7.25
N ARG A 35 44.47 20.73 -6.20
CA ARG A 35 43.52 21.86 -6.05
C ARG A 35 43.59 22.90 -7.17
N ASN A 36 44.72 22.99 -7.86
CA ASN A 36 44.94 23.98 -8.92
C ASN A 36 44.32 23.58 -10.28
N GLU A 37 43.87 22.33 -10.44
CA GLU A 37 43.19 21.83 -11.66
C GLU A 37 41.65 21.85 -11.56
N VAL A 38 41.10 22.47 -10.51
CA VAL A 38 39.65 22.46 -10.24
C VAL A 38 38.84 23.37 -11.19
N ALA A 39 39.45 24.43 -11.73
CA ALA A 39 38.75 25.39 -12.60
C ALA A 39 38.34 24.81 -13.97
N PRO A 40 39.21 24.07 -14.70
CA PRO A 40 38.83 23.37 -15.93
C PRO A 40 37.69 22.35 -15.73
N ILE A 41 37.71 21.61 -14.61
CA ILE A 41 36.71 20.57 -14.31
C ILE A 41 35.35 21.20 -13.99
N LYS A 42 35.32 22.31 -13.25
CA LYS A 42 34.08 23.09 -13.01
C LYS A 42 33.49 23.64 -14.32
N ALA A 43 34.33 24.12 -15.25
CA ALA A 43 33.87 24.64 -16.53
C ALA A 43 33.31 23.54 -17.45
N PHE A 44 33.96 22.37 -17.47
CA PHE A 44 33.48 21.19 -18.20
C PHE A 44 32.13 20.69 -17.64
N MET A 45 32.01 20.57 -16.31
CA MET A 45 30.76 20.16 -15.66
C MET A 45 29.63 21.18 -15.86
N LYS A 46 29.92 22.49 -15.84
CA LYS A 46 28.92 23.54 -16.08
C LYS A 46 28.36 23.48 -17.51
N ARG A 47 29.22 23.25 -18.51
CA ARG A 47 28.78 23.02 -19.91
C ARG A 47 27.96 21.74 -20.07
N SER A 48 28.32 20.66 -19.39
CA SER A 48 27.51 19.43 -19.40
C SER A 48 26.16 19.62 -18.71
N ILE A 49 26.09 20.36 -17.61
CA ILE A 49 24.83 20.68 -16.90
C ILE A 49 23.94 21.61 -17.74
N GLU A 50 24.50 22.63 -18.38
CA GLU A 50 23.76 23.57 -19.25
C GLU A 50 23.23 22.87 -20.52
N SER A 51 23.97 21.90 -21.09
CA SER A 51 23.48 21.07 -22.21
C SER A 51 22.43 20.02 -21.81
N VAL A 52 22.32 19.70 -20.51
CA VAL A 52 21.30 18.78 -19.96
C VAL A 52 20.04 19.55 -19.51
N SER A 53 20.19 20.82 -19.14
CA SER A 53 19.11 21.72 -18.73
C SER A 53 18.10 22.06 -19.84
N SER A 54 18.41 21.80 -21.11
CA SER A 54 17.49 22.09 -22.23
C SER A 54 16.71 20.87 -22.72
N ASN A 55 16.82 19.71 -22.06
CA ASN A 55 16.11 18.47 -22.46
C ASN A 55 15.81 17.52 -21.28
N SER A 56 15.39 18.05 -20.14
CA SER A 56 14.67 17.26 -19.14
C SER A 56 13.25 17.80 -19.00
N PRO A 57 12.20 16.99 -19.19
CA PRO A 57 10.91 17.38 -18.69
C PRO A 57 11.05 17.38 -17.17
N GLU A 58 11.13 18.55 -16.55
CA GLU A 58 10.49 18.72 -15.27
C GLU A 58 9.10 18.12 -15.46
N SER A 59 8.77 17.05 -14.74
CA SER A 59 7.40 16.58 -14.67
C SER A 59 6.62 17.67 -13.95
N LYS A 60 6.23 18.70 -14.70
CA LYS A 60 4.96 19.35 -14.48
C LYS A 60 3.99 18.17 -14.47
N CYS A 61 3.54 17.78 -13.28
CA CYS A 61 2.33 17.01 -13.18
C CYS A 61 1.32 17.86 -13.94
N GLU A 62 1.05 17.52 -15.20
CA GLU A 62 -0.01 18.17 -15.95
C GLU A 62 -1.24 18.04 -15.06
N GLU A 63 -1.77 19.20 -14.67
CA GLU A 63 -2.93 19.27 -13.83
C GLU A 63 -4.04 18.52 -14.57
N MET A 64 -4.45 17.37 -14.03
CA MET A 64 -5.42 16.50 -14.70
C MET A 64 -6.69 17.33 -14.95
N ALA A 65 -7.12 17.39 -16.21
CA ALA A 65 -8.36 18.09 -16.54
C ALA A 65 -9.50 17.57 -15.65
N PRO A 66 -10.30 18.46 -15.04
CA PRO A 66 -11.36 18.04 -14.14
C PRO A 66 -12.42 17.24 -14.91
N PRO A 67 -12.99 16.18 -14.30
CA PRO A 67 -14.06 15.42 -14.93
C PRO A 67 -15.36 16.23 -14.98
N ALA A 68 -16.34 15.76 -15.76
CA ALA A 68 -17.67 16.36 -15.83
C ALA A 68 -18.37 16.46 -14.46
N LYS A 69 -18.12 15.51 -13.55
CA LYS A 69 -18.63 15.51 -12.17
C LYS A 69 -17.46 15.53 -11.16
N PRO A 70 -16.78 16.68 -10.94
CA PRO A 70 -15.55 16.75 -10.13
C PRO A 70 -15.77 16.60 -8.62
N ARG A 71 -17.01 16.76 -8.16
CA ARG A 71 -17.42 16.55 -6.76
C ARG A 71 -18.06 15.19 -6.51
N THR A 72 -18.06 14.31 -7.52
CA THR A 72 -18.44 12.91 -7.39
C THR A 72 -17.20 12.05 -7.59
N ILE A 73 -16.93 11.14 -6.65
CA ILE A 73 -15.83 10.19 -6.77
C ILE A 73 -16.37 8.76 -6.84
N ALA A 74 -15.83 7.98 -7.78
CA ALA A 74 -15.98 6.53 -7.85
C ALA A 74 -14.70 5.88 -7.29
N LEU A 75 -14.84 5.23 -6.14
CA LEU A 75 -13.81 4.44 -5.48
C LEU A 75 -13.94 2.97 -5.88
N PHE A 76 -12.82 2.35 -6.20
CA PHE A 76 -12.78 0.97 -6.64
C PHE A 76 -11.87 0.14 -5.74
N ASP A 77 -12.39 -0.99 -5.26
CA ASP A 77 -11.53 -2.12 -4.93
C ASP A 77 -10.74 -2.60 -6.16
N VAL A 78 -9.69 -3.39 -5.94
CA VAL A 78 -8.82 -3.89 -7.01
C VAL A 78 -9.18 -5.33 -7.43
N ASP A 79 -9.18 -6.25 -6.46
CA ASP A 79 -9.03 -7.69 -6.70
C ASP A 79 -10.39 -8.39 -6.80
N GLY A 80 -10.85 -8.65 -8.02
CA GLY A 80 -12.23 -9.10 -8.33
C GLY A 80 -13.12 -7.97 -8.85
N THR A 81 -12.73 -6.72 -8.59
CA THR A 81 -13.44 -5.51 -9.00
C THR A 81 -12.88 -4.91 -10.29
N LEU A 82 -11.59 -4.53 -10.32
CA LEU A 82 -10.94 -3.99 -11.52
C LEU A 82 -10.11 -5.04 -12.28
N THR A 83 -9.66 -6.07 -11.59
CA THR A 83 -8.92 -7.19 -12.17
C THR A 83 -9.58 -8.50 -11.78
N THR A 84 -9.27 -9.58 -12.51
CA THR A 84 -9.51 -10.91 -11.96
C THR A 84 -8.67 -11.10 -10.68
N PRO A 85 -9.08 -11.96 -9.73
CA PRO A 85 -8.34 -12.13 -8.47
C PRO A 85 -6.87 -12.51 -8.72
N ARG A 86 -5.95 -11.68 -8.19
CA ARG A 86 -4.48 -11.76 -8.37
C ARG A 86 -4.01 -11.64 -9.83
N GLY A 87 -4.90 -11.21 -10.73
CA GLY A 87 -4.61 -10.96 -12.13
C GLY A 87 -4.12 -9.54 -12.37
N LYS A 88 -3.74 -9.27 -13.63
CA LYS A 88 -3.45 -7.92 -14.12
C LYS A 88 -4.70 -7.32 -14.76
N ILE A 89 -4.79 -6.00 -14.76
CA ILE A 89 -5.79 -5.25 -15.50
C ILE A 89 -5.70 -5.60 -16.98
N THR A 90 -6.86 -5.79 -17.61
CA THR A 90 -6.94 -6.04 -19.05
C THR A 90 -6.76 -4.72 -19.81
N PRO A 91 -6.28 -4.74 -21.08
CA PRO A 91 -6.24 -3.54 -21.91
C PRO A 91 -7.60 -2.85 -22.01
N GLU A 92 -8.66 -3.62 -22.17
CA GLU A 92 -10.04 -3.12 -22.25
C GLU A 92 -10.47 -2.37 -20.98
N MET A 93 -10.26 -2.95 -19.80
CA MET A 93 -10.56 -2.28 -18.53
C MET A 93 -9.69 -1.03 -18.35
N ASN A 94 -8.43 -1.07 -18.76
CA ASN A 94 -7.54 0.09 -18.66
C ASN A 94 -7.97 1.25 -19.57
N GLU A 95 -8.38 0.95 -20.81
CA GLU A 95 -8.96 1.91 -21.74
C GLU A 95 -10.27 2.48 -21.18
N PHE A 96 -11.13 1.62 -20.64
CA PHE A 96 -12.37 2.02 -19.99
C PHE A 96 -12.13 2.99 -18.82
N MET A 97 -11.24 2.65 -17.89
CA MET A 97 -10.93 3.51 -16.74
C MET A 97 -10.30 4.85 -17.18
N THR A 98 -9.52 4.83 -18.25
CA THR A 98 -8.96 6.05 -18.87
C THR A 98 -10.07 6.93 -19.44
N CYS A 99 -11.12 6.36 -20.00
CA CYS A 99 -12.30 7.10 -20.45
C CYS A 99 -13.12 7.61 -19.26
N LEU A 100 -13.38 6.75 -18.26
CA LEU A 100 -14.21 7.03 -17.08
C LEU A 100 -13.73 8.26 -16.30
N LYS A 101 -12.41 8.47 -16.19
CA LYS A 101 -11.82 9.61 -15.47
C LYS A 101 -12.19 10.98 -16.06
N SER A 102 -12.72 11.03 -17.28
CA SER A 102 -13.25 12.28 -17.86
C SER A 102 -14.70 12.58 -17.44
N HIS A 103 -15.42 11.57 -16.94
CA HIS A 103 -16.82 11.67 -16.51
C HIS A 103 -16.96 11.86 -15.00
N VAL A 104 -16.13 11.19 -14.21
CA VAL A 104 -16.17 11.19 -12.74
C VAL A 104 -14.75 11.16 -12.15
N THR A 105 -14.57 11.69 -10.94
CA THR A 105 -13.30 11.52 -10.23
C THR A 105 -13.12 10.04 -9.88
N VAL A 106 -11.92 9.50 -10.12
CA VAL A 106 -11.63 8.09 -9.84
C VAL A 106 -10.65 8.00 -8.66
N GLY A 107 -10.88 7.04 -7.77
CA GLY A 107 -9.92 6.64 -6.75
C GLY A 107 -9.82 5.13 -6.63
N ILE A 108 -8.63 4.65 -6.25
CA ILE A 108 -8.36 3.23 -6.03
C ILE A 108 -8.17 2.98 -4.54
N VAL A 109 -8.76 1.93 -3.99
CA VAL A 109 -8.55 1.51 -2.59
C VAL A 109 -8.35 0.01 -2.49
N GLY A 110 -7.21 -0.41 -1.92
CA GLY A 110 -6.91 -1.83 -1.76
C GLY A 110 -6.19 -2.12 -0.44
N GLY A 111 -6.41 -3.31 0.12
CA GLY A 111 -5.74 -3.76 1.34
C GLY A 111 -4.27 -4.16 1.16
N SER A 112 -3.87 -4.42 -0.08
CA SER A 112 -2.48 -4.74 -0.43
C SER A 112 -1.58 -3.50 -0.39
N ASP A 113 -0.27 -3.72 -0.32
CA ASP A 113 0.72 -2.66 -0.51
C ASP A 113 0.69 -2.09 -1.94
N LEU A 114 1.40 -0.97 -2.13
CA LEU A 114 1.45 -0.27 -3.40
C LEU A 114 2.11 -1.11 -4.51
N ASP A 115 3.13 -1.90 -4.19
CA ASP A 115 3.84 -2.69 -5.21
C ASP A 115 2.93 -3.77 -5.80
N LYS A 116 2.07 -4.38 -4.98
CA LYS A 116 1.02 -5.27 -5.49
C LYS A 116 0.03 -4.53 -6.38
N GLN A 117 -0.41 -3.34 -5.98
CA GLN A 117 -1.33 -2.55 -6.83
C GLN A 117 -0.67 -2.17 -8.16
N LYS A 118 0.62 -1.83 -8.18
CA LYS A 118 1.37 -1.56 -9.43
C LYS A 118 1.49 -2.80 -10.31
N GLU A 119 1.74 -3.97 -9.73
CA GLU A 119 1.77 -5.23 -10.48
C GLU A 119 0.45 -5.48 -11.22
N GLN A 120 -0.67 -5.12 -10.60
CA GLN A 120 -2.01 -5.35 -11.12
C GLN A 120 -2.49 -4.24 -12.08
N LEU A 121 -2.27 -2.97 -11.74
CA LEU A 121 -2.87 -1.82 -12.43
C LEU A 121 -1.87 -1.03 -13.28
N GLY A 122 -0.58 -1.33 -13.16
CA GLY A 122 0.53 -0.65 -13.84
C GLY A 122 1.31 0.29 -12.92
N ASP A 123 2.59 0.52 -13.26
CA ASP A 123 3.53 1.31 -12.45
C ASP A 123 3.12 2.77 -12.23
N ASP A 124 2.33 3.32 -13.16
CA ASP A 124 1.82 4.69 -13.15
C ASP A 124 0.50 4.85 -12.39
N VAL A 125 -0.04 3.80 -11.75
CA VAL A 125 -1.35 3.84 -11.07
C VAL A 125 -1.53 5.02 -10.10
N VAL A 126 -0.46 5.41 -9.41
CA VAL A 126 -0.42 6.52 -8.44
C VAL A 126 -0.58 7.89 -9.12
N GLY A 127 -0.10 8.03 -10.35
CA GLY A 127 -0.25 9.24 -11.16
C GLY A 127 -1.47 9.21 -12.09
N ARG A 128 -2.07 8.04 -12.31
CA ARG A 128 -3.18 7.88 -13.27
C ARG A 128 -4.51 8.39 -12.74
N TYR A 129 -4.69 8.41 -11.43
CA TYR A 129 -5.93 8.83 -10.77
C TYR A 129 -5.65 9.81 -9.63
N PRO A 130 -6.60 10.72 -9.33
CA PRO A 130 -6.43 11.67 -8.24
C PRO A 130 -6.18 11.04 -6.88
N TRP A 131 -6.74 9.84 -6.61
CA TRP A 131 -6.50 9.13 -5.35
C TRP A 131 -6.06 7.70 -5.58
N ASN A 132 -5.01 7.30 -4.86
CA ASN A 132 -4.61 5.90 -4.71
C ASN A 132 -4.37 5.61 -3.22
N PHE A 133 -5.13 4.67 -2.68
CA PHE A 133 -5.09 4.23 -1.30
C PHE A 133 -4.60 2.78 -1.27
N SER A 134 -3.39 2.58 -0.76
CA SER A 134 -2.86 1.26 -0.46
C SER A 134 -2.92 0.98 1.03
N GLN A 135 -2.96 -0.31 1.39
CA GLN A 135 -3.19 -0.76 2.75
C GLN A 135 -4.42 -0.08 3.37
N ASN A 136 -5.57 -0.12 2.68
CA ASN A 136 -6.83 0.51 3.07
C ASN A 136 -6.81 2.05 3.20
N GLY A 137 -5.73 2.70 2.75
CA GLY A 137 -5.53 4.15 2.87
C GLY A 137 -4.56 4.55 3.98
N LEU A 138 -3.92 3.59 4.65
CA LEU A 138 -2.79 3.90 5.54
C LEU A 138 -1.64 4.54 4.77
N VAL A 139 -1.49 4.21 3.48
CA VAL A 139 -0.64 4.91 2.54
C VAL A 139 -1.53 5.52 1.46
N ALA A 140 -1.61 6.85 1.44
CA ALA A 140 -2.49 7.62 0.56
C ALA A 140 -1.69 8.53 -0.36
N TYR A 141 -1.94 8.41 -1.66
CA TYR A 141 -1.42 9.30 -2.67
C TYR A 141 -2.54 10.17 -3.26
N LYS A 142 -2.27 11.47 -3.41
CA LYS A 142 -3.12 12.42 -4.13
C LYS A 142 -2.36 12.98 -5.33
N ASN A 143 -2.91 12.86 -6.55
CA ASN A 143 -2.32 13.38 -7.79
C ASN A 143 -0.82 13.01 -7.93
N GLY A 144 -0.48 11.74 -7.75
CA GLY A 144 0.90 11.27 -7.85
C GLY A 144 1.79 11.50 -6.62
N LYS A 145 1.31 12.22 -5.59
CA LYS A 145 2.12 12.64 -4.43
C LYS A 145 1.67 11.94 -3.15
N LEU A 146 2.64 11.41 -2.40
CA LEU A 146 2.38 10.86 -1.08
C LEU A 146 1.81 11.95 -0.18
N THR A 147 0.60 11.73 0.31
CA THR A 147 -0.16 12.69 1.12
C THR A 147 -0.21 12.25 2.57
N ALA A 148 -0.32 10.95 2.83
CA ALA A 148 -0.26 10.39 4.17
C ALA A 148 0.35 8.99 4.15
N GLU A 149 1.09 8.68 5.20
CA GLU A 149 1.59 7.35 5.50
C GLU A 149 1.51 7.19 7.03
N THR A 150 0.90 6.10 7.49
CA THR A 150 0.90 5.74 8.91
C THR A 150 1.28 4.28 9.10
N THR A 151 1.71 3.95 10.31
CA THR A 151 2.06 2.59 10.71
C THR A 151 1.40 2.26 12.03
N ILE A 152 1.17 0.98 12.28
CA ILE A 152 0.60 0.51 13.56
C ILE A 152 1.45 0.99 14.73
N ALA A 153 2.78 0.97 14.62
CA ALA A 153 3.67 1.53 15.65
C ALA A 153 3.49 3.03 15.86
N GLY A 154 3.23 3.79 14.79
CA GLY A 154 2.89 5.21 14.89
C GLY A 154 1.56 5.46 15.60
N GLU A 155 0.56 4.61 15.37
CA GLU A 155 -0.78 4.73 15.94
C GLU A 155 -0.83 4.34 17.41
N ILE A 156 -0.32 3.15 17.76
CA ILE A 156 -0.44 2.62 19.13
C ILE A 156 0.79 2.94 19.99
N GLY A 157 1.90 3.38 19.38
CA GLY A 157 3.16 3.69 20.05
C GLY A 157 4.03 2.45 20.36
N GLU A 158 5.35 2.62 20.29
CA GLU A 158 6.34 1.55 20.49
C GLU A 158 6.21 0.81 21.84
N LYS A 159 5.77 1.52 22.90
CA LYS A 159 5.53 0.90 24.20
C LYS A 159 4.44 -0.18 24.13
N ASN A 160 3.34 0.11 23.42
CA ASN A 160 2.25 -0.84 23.26
C ASN A 160 2.59 -1.94 22.25
N VAL A 161 3.34 -1.61 21.19
CA VAL A 161 3.93 -2.63 20.29
C VAL A 161 4.73 -3.64 21.10
N SER A 162 5.68 -3.18 21.92
CA SER A 162 6.51 -4.05 22.75
C SER A 162 5.67 -4.85 23.75
N ARG A 163 4.65 -4.24 24.36
CA ARG A 163 3.69 -4.91 25.25
C ARG A 163 2.98 -6.08 24.55
N ILE A 164 2.45 -5.85 23.34
CA ILE A 164 1.76 -6.86 22.53
C ILE A 164 2.72 -7.97 22.13
N VAL A 165 3.90 -7.64 21.60
CA VAL A 165 4.91 -8.64 21.18
C VAL A 165 5.30 -9.53 22.37
N ASN A 166 5.62 -8.93 23.51
CA ASN A 166 6.01 -9.68 24.70
C ASN A 166 4.89 -10.58 25.21
N TRP A 167 3.65 -10.12 25.19
CA TRP A 167 2.50 -10.92 25.61
C TRP A 167 2.29 -12.09 24.65
N VAL A 168 2.33 -11.85 23.33
CA VAL A 168 2.13 -12.90 22.31
C VAL A 168 3.20 -13.97 22.42
N LEU A 169 4.47 -13.59 22.59
CA LEU A 169 5.56 -14.56 22.73
C LEU A 169 5.44 -15.42 24.00
N ARG A 170 4.98 -14.84 25.12
CA ARG A 170 4.68 -15.60 26.35
C ARG A 170 3.46 -16.50 26.18
N TYR A 171 2.37 -15.99 25.63
CA TYR A 171 1.17 -16.79 25.39
C TYR A 171 1.52 -18.01 24.52
N LEU A 172 2.24 -17.79 23.41
CA LEU A 172 2.64 -18.85 22.50
C LEU A 172 3.70 -19.81 23.06
N SER A 173 4.43 -19.47 24.13
CA SER A 173 5.31 -20.44 24.78
C SER A 173 4.52 -21.56 25.44
N ASP A 174 3.33 -21.23 25.96
CA ASP A 174 2.52 -22.15 26.78
C ASP A 174 1.45 -22.89 25.96
N VAL A 175 1.12 -22.41 24.75
CA VAL A 175 0.21 -23.13 23.85
C VAL A 175 0.83 -24.45 23.41
N GLU A 176 0.20 -25.58 23.76
CA GLU A 176 0.58 -26.90 23.25
C GLU A 176 0.04 -27.13 21.85
N LEU A 177 0.93 -27.42 20.89
CA LEU A 177 0.58 -27.73 19.51
C LEU A 177 1.34 -28.98 19.06
N PRO A 178 0.74 -29.83 18.21
CA PRO A 178 1.45 -30.95 17.61
C PRO A 178 2.69 -30.51 16.82
N ILE A 179 2.63 -29.32 16.20
CA ILE A 179 3.67 -28.76 15.35
C ILE A 179 3.81 -27.26 15.62
N LYS A 180 5.06 -26.82 15.86
CA LYS A 180 5.48 -25.41 15.80
C LYS A 180 6.60 -25.25 14.77
N ARG A 181 6.64 -24.10 14.10
CA ARG A 181 7.65 -23.73 13.10
C ARG A 181 8.30 -22.40 13.48
N GLY A 182 8.12 -21.35 12.69
CA GLY A 182 8.71 -20.04 12.90
C GLY A 182 7.87 -18.95 12.25
N THR A 183 8.21 -17.69 12.55
CA THR A 183 7.41 -16.51 12.20
C THR A 183 6.01 -16.59 12.82
N PHE A 184 6.00 -16.63 14.15
CA PHE A 184 4.78 -16.66 14.97
C PHE A 184 4.10 -15.29 15.07
N PHE A 185 4.90 -14.23 15.01
CA PHE A 185 4.48 -12.85 14.98
C PHE A 185 5.16 -12.19 13.79
N GLU A 186 4.36 -11.72 12.83
CA GLU A 186 4.84 -10.98 11.66
C GLU A 186 4.36 -9.54 11.79
N PHE A 187 5.32 -8.62 11.93
CA PHE A 187 5.05 -7.19 11.96
C PHE A 187 4.90 -6.69 10.53
N ARG A 188 3.75 -6.10 10.20
CA ARG A 188 3.51 -5.38 8.95
C ARG A 188 3.26 -3.91 9.27
N SER A 189 3.36 -3.04 8.26
CA SER A 189 3.12 -1.60 8.42
C SER A 189 1.77 -1.31 9.06
N GLY A 190 0.70 -1.96 8.61
CA GLY A 190 -0.67 -1.70 9.06
C GLY A 190 -1.20 -2.64 10.16
N MET A 191 -0.51 -3.74 10.47
CA MET A 191 -1.09 -4.80 11.30
C MET A 191 -0.02 -5.76 11.83
N PHE A 192 -0.41 -6.57 12.81
CA PHE A 192 0.32 -7.77 13.19
C PHE A 192 -0.40 -9.00 12.64
N ASN A 193 0.33 -9.92 12.01
CA ASN A 193 -0.20 -11.24 11.72
C ASN A 193 0.37 -12.23 12.75
N ILE A 194 -0.51 -12.91 13.48
CA ILE A 194 -0.14 -13.84 14.55
C ILE A 194 -0.55 -15.26 14.15
N SER A 195 0.41 -16.18 14.17
CA SER A 195 0.25 -17.57 13.75
C SER A 195 0.75 -18.52 14.84
N PRO A 196 -0.12 -19.25 15.56
CA PRO A 196 0.31 -20.17 16.62
C PRO A 196 1.26 -21.28 16.13
N ILE A 197 0.98 -21.88 14.96
CA ILE A 197 1.88 -22.84 14.31
C ILE A 197 3.15 -22.19 13.73
N GLY A 198 3.08 -20.89 13.39
CA GLY A 198 4.12 -20.15 12.67
C GLY A 198 3.96 -20.21 11.15
N ARG A 199 4.19 -19.09 10.46
CA ARG A 199 3.97 -18.95 8.99
C ARG A 199 4.90 -19.79 8.12
N ASN A 200 6.05 -20.21 8.66
CA ASN A 200 7.04 -21.04 7.97
C ASN A 200 6.64 -22.52 7.87
N CYS A 201 5.37 -22.86 8.15
CA CYS A 201 4.84 -24.21 8.00
C CYS A 201 4.54 -24.56 6.54
N SER A 202 4.66 -25.85 6.22
CA SER A 202 4.36 -26.39 4.89
C SER A 202 2.86 -26.37 4.59
N ARG A 203 2.47 -26.50 3.33
CA ARG A 203 1.04 -26.55 2.96
C ARG A 203 0.29 -27.71 3.62
N LYS A 204 0.95 -28.87 3.80
CA LYS A 204 0.37 -29.99 4.55
C LYS A 204 0.14 -29.60 6.01
N GLU A 205 1.13 -28.98 6.65
CA GLU A 205 1.04 -28.53 8.04
C GLU A 205 -0.03 -27.45 8.24
N ARG A 206 -0.25 -26.57 7.24
CA ARG A 206 -1.35 -25.60 7.25
C ARG A 206 -2.71 -26.29 7.32
N ASN A 207 -2.92 -27.29 6.46
CA ASN A 207 -4.17 -28.05 6.42
C ASN A 207 -4.38 -28.85 7.71
N ASP A 208 -3.31 -29.42 8.27
CA ASP A 208 -3.39 -30.18 9.51
C ASP A 208 -3.68 -29.25 10.71
N PHE A 209 -3.05 -28.07 10.76
CA PHE A 209 -3.34 -27.07 11.80
C PHE A 209 -4.75 -26.50 11.69
N GLU A 210 -5.27 -26.27 10.48
CA GLU A 210 -6.64 -25.78 10.31
C GLU A 210 -7.67 -26.74 10.93
N LYS A 211 -7.50 -28.06 10.72
CA LYS A 211 -8.34 -29.08 11.36
C LYS A 211 -8.19 -29.08 12.88
N PHE A 212 -6.94 -29.05 13.36
CA PHE A 212 -6.65 -28.99 14.79
C PHE A 212 -7.26 -27.74 15.44
N ASP A 213 -7.12 -26.57 14.82
CA ASP A 213 -7.66 -25.30 15.30
C ASP A 213 -9.19 -25.28 15.29
N PHE A 214 -9.82 -25.89 14.28
CA PHE A 214 -11.27 -26.06 14.23
C PHE A 214 -11.79 -26.91 15.41
N GLU A 215 -11.09 -28.00 15.74
CA GLU A 215 -11.46 -28.90 16.83
C GLU A 215 -11.19 -28.29 18.22
N ASN A 216 -10.07 -27.56 18.38
CA ASN A 216 -9.58 -27.09 19.68
C ASN A 216 -9.85 -25.61 19.96
N GLY A 217 -10.21 -24.82 18.94
CA GLY A 217 -10.47 -23.38 19.06
C GLY A 217 -9.25 -22.54 19.41
N THR A 218 -8.04 -22.98 19.04
CA THR A 218 -6.76 -22.38 19.47
C THR A 218 -6.68 -20.88 19.20
N ARG A 219 -6.90 -20.45 17.95
CA ARG A 219 -6.87 -19.03 17.56
C ARG A 219 -8.00 -18.25 18.22
N LYS A 220 -9.19 -18.82 18.33
CA LYS A 220 -10.34 -18.17 18.97
C LYS A 220 -10.06 -17.87 20.44
N GLN A 221 -9.55 -18.85 21.19
CA GLN A 221 -9.19 -18.66 22.60
C GLN A 221 -8.11 -17.59 22.77
N MET A 222 -7.07 -17.62 21.92
CA MET A 222 -6.01 -16.62 21.94
C MET A 222 -6.54 -15.21 21.64
N VAL A 223 -7.42 -15.07 20.64
CA VAL A 223 -8.06 -13.79 20.30
C VAL A 223 -8.89 -13.26 21.46
N GLU A 224 -9.69 -14.09 22.13
CA GLU A 224 -10.47 -13.64 23.30
C GLU A 224 -9.57 -13.21 24.46
N ALA A 225 -8.47 -13.94 24.73
CA ALA A 225 -7.48 -13.54 25.73
C ALA A 225 -6.81 -12.20 25.37
N MET A 226 -6.46 -11.98 24.09
CA MET A 226 -5.90 -10.72 23.63
C MET A 226 -6.90 -9.56 23.73
N LYS A 227 -8.17 -9.78 23.39
CA LYS A 227 -9.22 -8.76 23.51
C LYS A 227 -9.35 -8.26 24.94
N GLU A 228 -9.30 -9.15 25.92
CA GLU A 228 -9.36 -8.76 27.33
C GLU A 228 -8.09 -8.02 27.77
N GLU A 229 -6.90 -8.52 27.42
CA GLU A 229 -5.61 -7.92 27.79
C GLU A 229 -5.40 -6.51 27.18
N PHE A 230 -5.84 -6.32 25.95
CA PHE A 230 -5.59 -5.11 25.15
C PHE A 230 -6.85 -4.27 24.90
N LYS A 231 -7.87 -4.40 25.75
CA LYS A 231 -9.13 -3.65 25.63
C LYS A 231 -8.93 -2.13 25.66
N ASP A 232 -7.84 -1.64 26.24
CA ASP A 232 -7.44 -0.24 26.27
C ASP A 232 -6.94 0.30 24.92
N LEU A 233 -6.54 -0.58 23.98
CA LEU A 233 -5.90 -0.20 22.71
C LEU A 233 -6.85 -0.14 21.51
N ASN A 234 -8.13 -0.45 21.71
CA ASN A 234 -9.16 -0.44 20.67
C ASN A 234 -8.74 -1.17 19.37
N LEU A 235 -8.30 -2.43 19.52
CA LEU A 235 -7.84 -3.26 18.42
C LEU A 235 -8.95 -4.16 17.88
N THR A 236 -8.95 -4.36 16.57
CA THR A 236 -9.72 -5.38 15.86
C THR A 236 -8.88 -6.63 15.66
N PHE A 237 -9.51 -7.79 15.81
CA PHE A 237 -8.91 -9.11 15.65
C PHE A 237 -9.69 -9.89 14.60
N SER A 238 -9.04 -10.21 13.47
CA SER A 238 -9.67 -10.90 12.36
C SER A 238 -9.06 -12.28 12.15
N ILE A 239 -9.81 -13.33 12.47
CA ILE A 239 -9.38 -14.71 12.19
C ILE A 239 -9.62 -14.98 10.70
N GLY A 240 -8.53 -15.09 9.94
CA GLY A 240 -8.55 -15.26 8.50
C GLY A 240 -7.60 -16.35 8.02
N GLY A 241 -8.01 -17.09 6.98
CA GLY A 241 -7.22 -18.19 6.42
C GLY A 241 -7.01 -19.36 7.39
N GLN A 242 -6.01 -20.19 7.09
CA GLN A 242 -5.85 -21.51 7.72
C GLN A 242 -5.08 -21.49 9.05
N ILE A 243 -4.17 -20.52 9.25
CA ILE A 243 -3.15 -20.63 10.31
C ILE A 243 -3.00 -19.41 11.23
N SER A 244 -3.55 -18.26 10.86
CA SER A 244 -3.27 -17.01 11.56
C SER A 244 -4.52 -16.17 11.75
N PHE A 245 -4.33 -15.05 12.43
CA PHE A 245 -5.28 -13.96 12.53
C PHE A 245 -4.52 -12.63 12.48
N ASP A 246 -5.20 -11.59 12.02
CA ASP A 246 -4.65 -10.24 11.94
C ASP A 246 -5.12 -9.39 13.12
N VAL A 247 -4.23 -8.53 13.62
CA VAL A 247 -4.49 -7.57 14.70
C VAL A 247 -4.14 -6.17 14.19
N PHE A 248 -5.11 -5.27 14.22
CA PHE A 248 -4.98 -3.90 13.71
C PHE A 248 -5.89 -2.95 14.49
N PRO A 249 -5.60 -1.64 14.53
CA PRO A 249 -6.48 -0.67 15.16
C PRO A 249 -7.89 -0.68 14.54
N GLN A 250 -8.92 -0.46 15.37
CA GLN A 250 -10.30 -0.39 14.88
C GLN A 250 -10.44 0.70 13.80
N GLY A 251 -11.19 0.39 12.73
CA GLY A 251 -11.41 1.31 11.60
C GLY A 251 -10.25 1.37 10.60
N TRP A 252 -9.27 0.46 10.68
CA TRP A 252 -8.22 0.28 9.66
C TRP A 252 -8.64 -0.69 8.53
N ASP A 253 -9.93 -0.88 8.35
CA ASP A 253 -10.53 -1.41 7.12
C ASP A 253 -10.61 -0.32 6.03
N LYS A 254 -11.25 -0.61 4.88
CA LYS A 254 -11.31 0.32 3.74
C LYS A 254 -11.97 1.66 4.07
N THR A 255 -12.80 1.75 5.10
CA THR A 255 -13.38 3.02 5.57
C THR A 255 -12.31 4.02 6.01
N TYR A 256 -11.11 3.56 6.38
CA TYR A 256 -9.99 4.43 6.71
C TYR A 256 -9.72 5.47 5.61
N SER A 257 -9.82 5.08 4.33
CA SER A 257 -9.62 5.95 3.17
C SER A 257 -10.60 7.13 3.10
N LEU A 258 -11.79 7.01 3.67
CA LEU A 258 -12.84 8.05 3.59
C LEU A 258 -12.44 9.34 4.32
N ARG A 259 -11.50 9.28 5.28
CA ARG A 259 -10.97 10.48 5.96
C ARG A 259 -10.28 11.47 5.01
N PHE A 260 -9.83 10.99 3.86
CA PHE A 260 -9.19 11.81 2.83
C PHE A 260 -10.20 12.40 1.82
N LEU A 261 -11.49 12.08 1.98
CA LEU A 261 -12.57 12.45 1.06
C LEU A 261 -13.67 13.24 1.79
N PRO A 262 -13.34 14.44 2.31
CA PRO A 262 -14.28 15.24 3.08
C PRO A 262 -15.45 15.75 2.23
N GLU A 263 -16.57 16.08 2.88
CA GLU A 263 -17.76 16.68 2.26
C GLU A 263 -17.48 17.98 1.52
N SER A 264 -16.48 18.74 1.97
CA SER A 264 -16.03 19.95 1.28
C SER A 264 -15.56 19.66 -0.15
N ASP A 265 -15.05 18.46 -0.40
CA ASP A 265 -14.42 18.07 -1.66
C ASP A 265 -15.35 17.18 -2.50
N TYR A 266 -16.10 16.27 -1.85
CA TYR A 266 -16.96 15.30 -2.53
C TYR A 266 -18.37 15.23 -1.92
N ASP A 267 -19.35 15.57 -2.76
CA ASP A 267 -20.79 15.49 -2.43
C ASP A 267 -21.26 14.03 -2.43
N VAL A 268 -20.73 13.22 -3.36
CA VAL A 268 -21.14 11.84 -3.59
C VAL A 268 -19.92 10.94 -3.74
N ILE A 269 -19.88 9.85 -2.97
CA ILE A 269 -18.85 8.81 -3.06
C ILE A 269 -19.55 7.53 -3.48
N HIS A 270 -19.28 7.04 -4.69
CA HIS A 270 -19.63 5.69 -5.09
C HIS A 270 -18.50 4.75 -4.73
N PHE A 271 -18.81 3.57 -4.22
CA PHE A 271 -17.82 2.53 -3.94
C PHE A 271 -18.20 1.24 -4.69
N PHE A 272 -17.25 0.64 -5.41
CA PHE A 272 -17.43 -0.62 -6.13
C PHE A 272 -16.52 -1.69 -5.52
N GLY A 273 -17.10 -2.85 -5.17
CA GLY A 273 -16.37 -3.96 -4.56
C GLY A 273 -17.01 -5.32 -4.82
N ASP A 274 -16.20 -6.38 -4.79
CA ASP A 274 -16.63 -7.76 -5.06
C ASP A 274 -17.02 -8.53 -3.78
N LYS A 275 -16.48 -8.14 -2.63
CA LYS A 275 -16.65 -8.82 -1.33
C LYS A 275 -17.41 -7.97 -0.33
N THR A 276 -18.59 -7.49 -0.74
CA THR A 276 -19.44 -6.60 0.07
C THR A 276 -20.32 -7.32 1.09
N PHE A 277 -20.34 -8.67 1.07
CA PHE A 277 -21.08 -9.48 2.04
C PHE A 277 -20.44 -9.38 3.44
N ALA A 278 -21.23 -9.62 4.50
CA ALA A 278 -20.73 -9.57 5.88
C ALA A 278 -19.50 -10.48 6.09
N GLY A 279 -18.39 -9.87 6.54
CA GLY A 279 -17.09 -10.54 6.70
C GLY A 279 -16.18 -10.51 5.46
N GLY A 280 -16.67 -10.00 4.34
CA GLY A 280 -15.84 -9.62 3.19
C GLY A 280 -15.12 -8.29 3.45
N ASN A 281 -13.96 -8.09 2.81
CA ASN A 281 -13.10 -6.93 3.05
C ASN A 281 -13.62 -5.61 2.45
N ASP A 282 -14.72 -5.64 1.72
CA ASP A 282 -15.41 -4.46 1.20
C ASP A 282 -16.63 -4.06 2.04
N HIS A 283 -17.04 -4.92 2.98
CA HIS A 283 -18.32 -4.79 3.68
C HIS A 283 -18.44 -3.46 4.41
N GLU A 284 -17.44 -3.08 5.20
CA GLU A 284 -17.50 -1.88 6.04
C GLU A 284 -17.57 -0.60 5.20
N ILE A 285 -16.82 -0.50 4.10
CA ILE A 285 -16.86 0.68 3.20
C ILE A 285 -18.11 0.69 2.33
N PHE A 286 -18.64 -0.48 1.97
CA PHE A 286 -19.89 -0.61 1.20
C PHE A 286 -21.11 -0.16 2.02
N GLU A 287 -21.19 -0.54 3.30
CA GLU A 287 -22.28 -0.16 4.21
C GLU A 287 -22.10 1.24 4.82
N HIS A 288 -20.95 1.88 4.63
CA HIS A 288 -20.64 3.15 5.28
C HIS A 288 -21.61 4.27 4.79
N PRO A 289 -22.23 5.08 5.68
CA PRO A 289 -23.24 6.08 5.27
C PRO A 289 -22.74 7.17 4.30
N ARG A 290 -21.42 7.36 4.19
CA ARG A 290 -20.79 8.29 3.24
C ARG A 290 -20.70 7.73 1.82
N THR A 291 -20.95 6.44 1.61
CA THR A 291 -20.79 5.79 0.32
C THR A 291 -22.14 5.33 -0.24
N ILE A 292 -22.23 5.32 -1.56
CA ILE A 292 -23.24 4.60 -2.32
C ILE A 292 -22.54 3.34 -2.82
N GLY A 293 -22.74 2.24 -2.11
CA GLY A 293 -22.11 0.96 -2.40
C GLY A 293 -22.72 0.25 -3.62
N HIS A 294 -21.85 -0.31 -4.45
CA HIS A 294 -22.18 -1.12 -5.62
C HIS A 294 -21.45 -2.46 -5.52
N THR A 295 -22.21 -3.54 -5.33
CA THR A 295 -21.66 -4.89 -5.44
C THR A 295 -21.44 -5.21 -6.90
N VAL A 296 -20.24 -5.68 -7.22
CA VAL A 296 -19.88 -6.17 -8.55
C VAL A 296 -19.48 -7.64 -8.47
N THR A 297 -19.67 -8.36 -9.57
CA THR A 297 -19.32 -9.79 -9.66
C THR A 297 -18.08 -10.04 -10.52
N SER A 298 -17.66 -9.04 -11.29
CA SER A 298 -16.49 -9.10 -12.17
C SER A 298 -16.03 -7.70 -12.61
N PRO A 299 -14.85 -7.60 -13.24
CA PRO A 299 -14.45 -6.40 -13.98
C PRO A 299 -15.47 -5.96 -15.03
N ASP A 300 -16.09 -6.89 -15.75
CA ASP A 300 -17.05 -6.55 -16.80
C ASP A 300 -18.33 -5.92 -16.21
N ASP A 301 -18.83 -6.47 -15.10
CA ASP A 301 -19.96 -5.93 -14.35
C ASP A 301 -19.64 -4.52 -13.82
N THR A 302 -18.41 -4.30 -13.35
CA THR A 302 -17.93 -2.95 -12.95
C THR A 302 -18.02 -1.96 -14.11
N MET A 303 -17.57 -2.33 -15.31
CA MET A 303 -17.68 -1.49 -16.51
C MET A 303 -19.14 -1.18 -16.85
N GLU A 304 -20.00 -2.20 -16.87
CA GLU A 304 -21.42 -2.03 -17.19
C GLU A 304 -22.13 -1.09 -16.22
N GLN A 305 -21.91 -1.26 -14.91
CA GLN A 305 -22.49 -0.40 -13.89
C GLN A 305 -22.00 1.05 -14.03
N CYS A 306 -20.70 1.25 -14.22
CA CYS A 306 -20.13 2.58 -14.40
C CYS A 306 -20.65 3.28 -15.67
N LYS A 307 -20.79 2.56 -16.80
CA LYS A 307 -21.38 3.10 -18.04
C LYS A 307 -22.79 3.62 -17.78
N ARG A 308 -23.63 2.85 -17.08
CA ARG A 308 -25.01 3.27 -16.74
C ARG A 308 -25.04 4.53 -15.87
N LEU A 309 -24.15 4.63 -14.88
CA LEU A 309 -24.15 5.69 -13.87
C LEU A 309 -23.52 7.02 -14.34
N PHE A 310 -22.45 6.93 -15.14
CA PHE A 310 -21.57 8.08 -15.40
C PHE A 310 -21.48 8.49 -16.88
N MET A 311 -21.85 7.60 -17.80
CA MET A 311 -21.62 7.79 -19.25
C MET A 311 -22.91 7.75 -20.07
N SER A 312 -24.06 7.87 -19.42
CA SER A 312 -25.37 8.03 -20.04
C SER A 312 -25.72 9.49 -20.33
#